data_AF-D2B7F8-F1
#
_entry.id   AF-D2B7F8-F1
#
_cell.length_a   1.000
_cell.length_b   1.000
_cell.length_c   1.000
_cell.angle_alpha   90.00
_cell.angle_beta   90.00
_cell.angle_gamma   90.00
#
_symmetry.space_group_name_H-M   'P 1'
#
loop_
_entity.id
_entity.type
_entity.pdbx_description
1 polymer ?
#
loop_
_entity_poly.entity_id
_entity_poly.type
_entity_poly.pdbx_seq_one_letter_code
_entity_poly.pdbx_strand_id
1 'polypeptide(L)'
;MTLFHSLVDDAGLFPPTALPMAEALRRHRADLAGGSPVLTHRFLCPAGRLPELRAHLDFPIRLGLILDTPDVPSPADLAGLAVELVEVPGGRAVALDLPARQFVEVTAAQLPVDVPPGTGLKIRCGGLTAAAFPSAQDLGSFITYCAGRDIPFKATAGLHNAVRHFHPALGADRHGFLNLVLAVCAAVEGRDPVPVLRSTDVGELVRLARAVPDDTAGRARRLLVSYGSCSTSTPIEDLLALGLITGTTADVEENV
;
A
#
# COMPACT_ATOMS: atom_id res chain seq x y z
N MET A 1 7.83 -17.04 -0.04
CA MET A 1 6.44 -16.67 -0.35
C MET A 1 6.40 -15.30 -1.00
N THR A 2 5.92 -15.21 -2.23
CA THR A 2 5.76 -13.97 -3.02
C THR A 2 4.68 -13.04 -2.47
N LEU A 3 3.78 -13.55 -1.62
CA LEU A 3 2.58 -12.85 -1.15
C LEU A 3 2.86 -11.52 -0.44
N PHE A 4 3.96 -11.42 0.32
CA PHE A 4 4.31 -10.19 1.04
C PHE A 4 5.42 -9.39 0.35
N HIS A 5 5.95 -9.88 -0.77
CA HIS A 5 7.08 -9.24 -1.44
C HIS A 5 6.65 -7.92 -2.08
N SER A 6 7.45 -6.87 -1.89
CA SER A 6 7.19 -5.52 -2.44
C SER A 6 5.74 -5.07 -2.19
N LEU A 7 5.28 -5.18 -0.94
CA LEU A 7 3.89 -4.92 -0.55
C LEU A 7 3.68 -3.50 0.00
N VAL A 8 4.67 -2.96 0.72
CA VAL A 8 4.52 -1.71 1.49
C VAL A 8 5.28 -0.57 0.82
N ASP A 9 4.60 0.52 0.50
CA ASP A 9 5.26 1.80 0.15
C ASP A 9 5.55 2.62 1.40
N ASP A 10 6.65 3.37 1.36
CA ASP A 10 7.03 4.30 2.41
C ASP A 10 6.18 5.56 2.31
N ALA A 11 5.21 5.69 3.22
CA ALA A 11 4.33 6.84 3.35
C ALA A 11 4.66 7.67 4.61
N GLY A 12 5.95 7.77 4.99
CA GLY A 12 6.38 8.46 6.23
C GLY A 12 5.98 9.91 6.35
N LEU A 13 5.83 10.61 5.22
CA LEU A 13 5.39 12.01 5.17
C LEU A 13 3.93 12.21 5.56
N PHE A 14 3.14 11.13 5.70
CA PHE A 14 1.71 11.20 5.90
C PHE A 14 1.31 10.85 7.34
N PRO A 15 0.19 11.40 7.85
CA PRO A 15 -0.31 11.06 9.18
C PRO A 15 -0.58 9.56 9.37
N PRO A 16 -0.53 9.05 10.61
CA PRO A 16 -0.28 9.79 11.85
C PRO A 16 1.18 10.14 12.13
N THR A 17 2.14 9.51 11.45
CA THR A 17 3.57 9.78 11.71
C THR A 17 4.00 11.16 11.23
N ALA A 18 3.65 11.51 9.98
CA ALA A 18 3.90 12.81 9.36
C ALA A 18 5.34 13.34 9.59
N LEU A 19 6.33 12.50 9.26
CA LEU A 19 7.74 12.85 9.44
C LEU A 19 8.13 14.10 8.63
N PRO A 20 9.01 14.96 9.17
CA PRO A 20 9.75 15.94 8.37
C PRO A 20 10.51 15.26 7.23
N MET A 21 10.71 15.95 6.09
CA MET A 21 11.31 15.34 4.88
C MET A 21 12.68 14.72 5.15
N ALA A 22 13.57 15.44 5.84
CA ALA A 22 14.91 14.95 6.18
C ALA A 22 14.88 13.64 6.98
N GLU A 23 13.96 13.54 7.94
CA GLU A 23 13.79 12.37 8.78
C GLU A 23 13.17 11.19 8.02
N ALA A 24 12.19 11.47 7.15
CA ALA A 24 11.60 10.48 6.27
C ALA A 24 12.65 9.89 5.30
N LEU A 25 13.51 10.72 4.70
CA LEU A 25 14.60 10.28 3.83
C LEU A 25 15.68 9.50 4.59
N ARG A 26 16.00 9.91 5.83
CA ARG A 26 16.94 9.18 6.69
C ARG A 26 16.42 7.76 6.98
N ARG A 27 15.14 7.63 7.33
CA ARG A 27 14.49 6.32 7.50
C ARG A 27 14.49 5.54 6.20
N HIS A 28 14.10 6.16 5.09
CA HIS A 28 14.06 5.51 3.78
C HIS A 28 15.42 4.93 3.37
N ARG A 29 16.51 5.68 3.63
CA ARG A 29 17.88 5.22 3.41
C ARG A 29 18.24 4.02 4.30
N ALA A 30 17.82 4.03 5.56
CA ALA A 30 18.02 2.89 6.46
C ALA A 30 17.23 1.66 5.99
N ASP A 31 15.98 1.84 5.55
CA ASP A 31 15.15 0.76 5.00
C ASP A 31 15.77 0.15 3.74
N LEU A 32 16.32 0.98 2.84
CA LEU A 32 17.09 0.52 1.67
C LEU A 32 18.30 -0.33 2.08
N ALA A 33 19.03 0.07 3.11
CA ALA A 33 20.18 -0.68 3.62
C ALA A 33 19.76 -1.99 4.29
N GLY A 34 18.62 -2.01 4.99
CA GLY A 34 18.05 -3.20 5.62
C GLY A 34 17.49 -4.22 4.62
N GLY A 35 17.08 -3.78 3.43
CA GLY A 35 16.75 -4.65 2.30
C GLY A 35 15.57 -5.60 2.54
N SER A 36 14.62 -5.22 3.41
CA SER A 36 13.46 -6.07 3.72
C SER A 36 12.66 -6.33 2.45
N PRO A 37 12.43 -7.61 2.07
CA PRO A 37 11.70 -7.94 0.85
C PRO A 37 10.21 -7.55 0.93
N VAL A 38 9.70 -7.21 2.12
CA VAL A 38 8.31 -6.76 2.32
C VAL A 38 8.11 -5.35 1.77
N LEU A 39 9.16 -4.53 1.80
CA LEU A 39 9.10 -3.14 1.35
C LEU A 39 9.23 -3.08 -0.18
N THR A 40 8.51 -2.15 -0.78
CA THR A 40 8.68 -1.80 -2.20
C THR A 40 9.93 -0.96 -2.43
N HIS A 41 10.43 -0.32 -1.36
CA HIS A 41 11.44 0.74 -1.41
C HIS A 41 11.05 1.92 -2.33
N ARG A 42 9.75 2.20 -2.47
CA ARG A 42 9.25 3.44 -3.05
C ARG A 42 8.94 4.45 -1.95
N PHE A 43 9.45 5.66 -2.12
CA PHE A 43 9.14 6.81 -1.27
C PHE A 43 7.92 7.57 -1.84
N LEU A 44 6.85 7.69 -1.05
CA LEU A 44 5.68 8.46 -1.46
C LEU A 44 5.88 9.95 -1.14
N CYS A 45 5.82 10.81 -2.15
CA CYS A 45 5.97 12.26 -2.01
C CYS A 45 4.78 13.00 -2.66
N PRO A 46 4.16 13.96 -1.95
CA PRO A 46 3.25 14.91 -2.58
C PRO A 46 3.98 15.79 -3.59
N ALA A 47 3.32 16.11 -4.70
CA ALA A 47 3.83 16.99 -5.76
C ALA A 47 4.19 18.38 -5.19
N GLY A 48 3.37 18.92 -4.28
CA GLY A 48 3.63 20.19 -3.62
C GLY A 48 4.90 20.21 -2.75
N ARG A 49 5.46 19.04 -2.42
CA ARG A 49 6.67 18.91 -1.60
C ARG A 49 7.92 18.52 -2.39
N LEU A 50 7.85 18.45 -3.73
CA LEU A 50 9.03 18.19 -4.58
C LEU A 50 10.21 19.14 -4.34
N PRO A 51 10.01 20.46 -4.12
CA PRO A 51 11.12 21.37 -3.81
C PRO A 51 11.83 21.01 -2.49
N GLU A 52 11.07 20.66 -1.45
CA GLU A 52 11.61 20.23 -0.16
C GLU A 52 12.36 18.90 -0.30
N LEU A 53 11.79 17.94 -1.04
CA LEU A 53 12.46 16.67 -1.36
C LEU A 53 13.82 16.93 -1.99
N ARG A 54 13.88 17.78 -3.04
CA ARG A 54 15.13 18.10 -3.75
C ARG A 54 16.18 18.75 -2.85
N ALA A 55 15.76 19.57 -1.88
CA ALA A 55 16.69 20.23 -0.97
C ALA A 55 17.41 19.24 -0.03
N HIS A 56 16.79 18.08 0.24
CA HIS A 56 17.31 17.06 1.15
C HIS A 56 17.82 15.79 0.46
N LEU A 57 17.51 15.59 -0.82
CA LEU A 57 17.84 14.35 -1.53
C LEU A 57 19.31 14.31 -1.95
N ASP A 58 20.05 13.35 -1.40
CA ASP A 58 21.47 13.12 -1.66
C ASP A 58 21.78 11.68 -2.13
N PHE A 59 20.75 10.92 -2.53
CA PHE A 59 20.85 9.56 -3.05
C PHE A 59 19.69 9.26 -4.02
N PRO A 60 19.85 8.29 -4.96
CA PRO A 60 18.75 7.92 -5.84
C PRO A 60 17.61 7.25 -5.07
N ILE A 61 16.37 7.62 -5.40
CA ILE A 61 15.16 7.03 -4.85
C ILE A 61 14.18 6.63 -5.95
N ARG A 62 13.40 5.58 -5.68
CA ARG A 62 12.21 5.23 -6.47
C ARG A 62 11.03 6.01 -5.88
N LEU A 63 10.33 6.77 -6.71
CA LEU A 63 9.31 7.71 -6.26
C LEU A 63 7.90 7.25 -6.64
N GLY A 64 7.00 7.28 -5.66
CA GLY A 64 5.55 7.37 -5.90
C GLY A 64 5.10 8.81 -5.71
N LEU A 65 4.69 9.46 -6.79
CA LEU A 65 4.25 10.86 -6.75
C LEU A 65 2.76 10.93 -6.42
N ILE A 66 2.34 11.81 -5.51
CA ILE A 66 0.92 12.08 -5.25
C ILE A 66 0.58 13.47 -5.78
N LEU A 67 -0.38 13.59 -6.69
CA LEU A 67 -0.80 14.88 -7.24
C LEU A 67 -1.74 15.61 -6.27
N ASP A 68 -1.17 16.20 -5.22
CA ASP A 68 -1.88 16.99 -4.21
C ASP A 68 -2.05 18.47 -4.59
N THR A 69 -1.54 18.87 -5.76
CA THR A 69 -1.65 20.21 -6.34
C THR A 69 -2.55 20.21 -7.57
N PRO A 70 -3.18 21.37 -7.92
CA PRO A 70 -3.95 21.49 -9.16
C PRO A 70 -3.10 21.29 -10.42
N ASP A 71 -1.85 21.73 -10.37
CA ASP A 71 -0.92 21.63 -11.48
C ASP A 71 -0.15 20.31 -11.45
N VAL A 72 -0.03 19.67 -12.62
CA VAL A 72 0.82 18.50 -12.83
C VAL A 72 2.28 18.98 -12.91
N PRO A 73 3.22 18.37 -12.16
CA PRO A 73 4.64 18.72 -12.26
C PRO A 73 5.18 18.64 -13.68
N SER A 74 5.97 19.63 -14.08
CA SER A 74 6.62 19.66 -15.40
C SER A 74 7.74 18.61 -15.50
N PRO A 75 8.21 18.25 -16.71
CA PRO A 75 9.38 17.39 -16.87
C PRO A 75 10.63 17.92 -16.14
N ALA A 76 10.79 19.24 -16.02
CA ALA A 76 11.88 19.84 -15.26
C ALA A 76 11.76 19.58 -13.74
N ASP A 77 10.54 19.65 -13.20
CA ASP A 77 10.27 19.37 -11.78
C ASP A 77 10.56 17.91 -11.41
N LEU A 78 10.47 17.00 -12.38
CA LEU A 78 10.71 15.56 -12.22
C LEU A 78 12.12 15.12 -12.66
N ALA A 79 12.93 16.02 -13.24
CA ALA A 79 14.24 15.68 -13.78
C ALA A 79 15.16 15.04 -12.71
N GLY A 80 15.69 13.86 -13.01
CA GLY A 80 16.56 13.09 -12.11
C GLY A 80 15.83 12.26 -11.04
N LEU A 81 14.49 12.30 -10.99
CA LEU A 81 13.68 11.46 -10.10
C LEU A 81 13.16 10.24 -10.85
N ALA A 82 13.31 9.05 -10.27
CA ALA A 82 12.76 7.82 -10.84
C ALA A 82 11.29 7.65 -10.41
N VAL A 83 10.37 8.32 -11.10
CA VAL A 83 8.92 8.21 -10.82
C VAL A 83 8.37 6.90 -11.39
N GLU A 84 7.91 6.01 -10.53
CA GLU A 84 7.39 4.69 -10.95
C GLU A 84 5.87 4.64 -11.02
N LEU A 85 5.21 5.44 -10.18
CA LEU A 85 3.76 5.53 -10.14
C LEU A 85 3.32 6.92 -9.73
N VAL A 86 2.09 7.26 -10.12
CA VAL A 86 1.45 8.52 -9.76
C VAL A 86 0.08 8.24 -9.16
N GLU A 87 -0.19 8.78 -7.97
CA GLU A 87 -1.50 8.75 -7.35
C GLU A 87 -2.26 10.03 -7.70
N VAL A 88 -3.47 9.86 -8.24
CA VAL A 88 -4.31 10.97 -8.70
C VAL A 88 -5.56 11.03 -7.82
N PRO A 89 -5.76 12.09 -7.04
CA PRO A 89 -7.01 12.27 -6.31
C PRO A 89 -8.16 12.61 -7.27
N GLY A 90 -9.40 12.39 -6.84
CA GLY A 90 -10.57 12.92 -7.55
C GLY A 90 -11.08 12.09 -8.73
N GLY A 91 -10.83 10.79 -8.77
CA GLY A 91 -11.59 9.86 -9.62
C GLY A 91 -11.34 9.91 -11.12
N ARG A 92 -10.39 10.72 -11.62
CA ARG A 92 -10.06 10.77 -13.05
C ARG A 92 -8.57 10.81 -13.31
N ALA A 93 -8.11 9.98 -14.24
CA ALA A 93 -6.72 10.01 -14.72
C ALA A 93 -6.40 11.35 -15.41
N VAL A 94 -5.14 11.74 -15.36
CA VAL A 94 -4.63 12.96 -16.00
C VAL A 94 -3.64 12.61 -17.10
N ALA A 95 -3.47 13.49 -18.08
CA ALA A 95 -2.40 13.32 -19.06
C ALA A 95 -1.06 13.54 -18.37
N LEU A 96 -0.18 12.53 -18.43
CA LEU A 96 1.17 12.58 -17.88
C LEU A 96 2.17 12.32 -18.99
N ASP A 97 3.16 13.18 -19.14
CA ASP A 97 4.29 12.98 -20.04
C ASP A 97 5.42 12.22 -19.32
N LEU A 98 5.07 11.07 -18.73
CA LEU A 98 6.03 10.16 -18.12
C LEU A 98 5.52 8.70 -18.15
N PRO A 99 6.42 7.71 -18.27
CA PRO A 99 6.06 6.30 -18.34
C PRO A 99 5.75 5.71 -16.94
N ALA A 100 4.85 6.33 -16.18
CA ALA A 100 4.43 5.88 -14.86
C ALA A 100 2.96 5.43 -14.86
N ARG A 101 2.67 4.35 -14.12
CA ARG A 101 1.29 3.89 -13.92
C ARG A 101 0.55 4.86 -13.01
N GLN A 102 -0.65 5.26 -13.41
CA GLN A 102 -1.52 6.10 -12.59
C GLN A 102 -2.42 5.26 -11.69
N PHE A 103 -2.64 5.69 -10.46
CA PHE A 103 -3.61 5.10 -9.54
C PHE A 103 -4.62 6.17 -9.11
N VAL A 104 -5.84 6.05 -9.64
CA VAL A 104 -6.90 7.03 -9.45
C VAL A 104 -7.69 6.71 -8.19
N GLU A 105 -7.78 7.67 -7.27
CA GLU A 105 -8.54 7.50 -6.02
C GLU A 105 -10.04 7.44 -6.29
N VAL A 106 -10.66 6.34 -5.86
CA VAL A 106 -12.10 6.12 -5.92
C VAL A 106 -12.61 5.49 -4.62
N THR A 107 -13.91 5.59 -4.42
CA THR A 107 -14.67 4.91 -3.37
C THR A 107 -15.47 3.76 -3.99
N ALA A 108 -15.88 2.79 -3.16
CA ALA A 108 -16.73 1.69 -3.63
C ALA A 108 -18.05 2.20 -4.24
N ALA A 109 -18.62 3.28 -3.70
CA ALA A 109 -19.86 3.90 -4.18
C ALA A 109 -19.74 4.54 -5.58
N GLN A 110 -18.53 4.81 -6.05
CA GLN A 110 -18.31 5.38 -7.39
C GLN A 110 -18.21 4.31 -8.48
N LEU A 111 -18.14 3.02 -8.12
CA LEU A 111 -18.04 1.94 -9.10
C LEU A 111 -19.40 1.67 -9.78
N PRO A 112 -19.42 1.32 -11.08
CA PRO A 112 -18.26 1.15 -11.98
C PRO A 112 -17.70 2.50 -12.46
N VAL A 113 -16.40 2.52 -12.78
CA VAL A 113 -15.69 3.67 -13.38
C VAL A 113 -14.96 3.23 -14.64
N ASP A 114 -14.79 4.16 -15.59
CA ASP A 114 -13.90 3.95 -16.72
C ASP A 114 -12.44 3.98 -16.25
N VAL A 115 -11.65 3.01 -16.72
CA VAL A 115 -10.24 2.85 -16.34
C VAL A 115 -9.39 2.78 -17.62
N PRO A 116 -8.79 3.91 -18.05
CA PRO A 116 -7.97 3.94 -19.24
C PRO A 116 -6.78 2.98 -19.17
N PRO A 117 -6.25 2.52 -20.32
CA PRO A 117 -5.02 1.72 -20.35
C PRO A 117 -3.88 2.37 -19.56
N GLY A 118 -3.11 1.57 -18.83
CA GLY A 118 -2.02 2.08 -17.97
C GLY A 118 -2.49 2.74 -16.66
N THR A 119 -3.80 2.70 -16.36
CA THR A 119 -4.36 3.19 -15.09
C THR A 119 -4.74 2.02 -14.18
N GLY A 120 -4.60 2.22 -12.87
CA GLY A 120 -5.14 1.39 -11.81
C GLY A 120 -6.00 2.22 -10.86
N LEU A 121 -6.62 1.56 -9.90
CA LEU A 121 -7.47 2.22 -8.90
C LEU A 121 -6.76 2.37 -7.56
N LYS A 122 -7.15 3.36 -6.79
CA LYS A 122 -6.69 3.53 -5.42
C LYS A 122 -7.90 3.61 -4.51
N ILE A 123 -7.90 2.83 -3.43
CA ILE A 123 -8.93 2.89 -2.41
C ILE A 123 -8.32 3.31 -1.07
N ARG A 124 -8.98 4.25 -0.41
CA ARG A 124 -8.65 4.64 0.96
C ARG A 124 -9.31 3.67 1.94
N CYS A 125 -8.53 3.16 2.89
CA CYS A 125 -8.96 2.20 3.90
C CYS A 125 -9.00 2.80 5.32
N GLY A 126 -8.79 4.11 5.46
CA GLY A 126 -8.91 4.81 6.74
C GLY A 126 -8.62 6.31 6.68
N GLY A 127 -8.79 6.97 7.82
CA GLY A 127 -8.54 8.40 7.99
C GLY A 127 -8.82 8.82 9.44
N LEU A 128 -9.04 10.13 9.64
CA LEU A 128 -9.26 10.71 10.97
C LEU A 128 -10.70 10.54 11.50
N THR A 129 -11.61 10.06 10.66
CA THR A 129 -13.04 9.90 10.99
C THR A 129 -13.52 8.50 10.67
N ALA A 130 -14.53 7.99 11.38
CA ALA A 130 -15.16 6.70 11.09
C ALA A 130 -15.59 6.55 9.62
N ALA A 131 -16.14 7.61 9.01
CA ALA A 131 -16.58 7.61 7.61
C ALA A 131 -15.43 7.44 6.58
N ALA A 132 -14.17 7.58 7.00
CA ALA A 132 -13.01 7.37 6.14
C ALA A 132 -12.60 5.89 6.03
N PHE A 133 -13.26 5.01 6.80
CA PHE A 133 -13.06 3.57 6.74
C PHE A 133 -14.19 2.95 5.92
N PRO A 134 -13.92 2.41 4.71
CA PRO A 134 -14.94 1.69 3.96
C PRO A 134 -15.39 0.46 4.77
N SER A 135 -16.65 0.06 4.66
CA SER A 135 -17.08 -1.19 5.29
C SER A 135 -16.38 -2.39 4.65
N ALA A 136 -16.38 -3.55 5.33
CA ALA A 136 -15.89 -4.78 4.72
C ALA A 136 -16.66 -5.14 3.43
N GLN A 137 -17.94 -4.74 3.35
CA GLN A 137 -18.76 -4.95 2.15
C GLN A 137 -18.30 -4.05 0.99
N ASP A 138 -18.03 -2.78 1.28
CA ASP A 138 -17.56 -1.81 0.28
C ASP A 138 -16.19 -2.19 -0.25
N LEU A 139 -15.25 -2.52 0.65
CA LEU A 139 -13.91 -2.97 0.28
C LEU A 139 -13.95 -4.30 -0.48
N GLY A 140 -14.80 -5.25 -0.07
CA GLY A 140 -14.99 -6.51 -0.78
C GLY A 140 -15.58 -6.34 -2.18
N SER A 141 -16.54 -5.42 -2.34
CA SER A 141 -17.12 -5.07 -3.64
C SER A 141 -16.08 -4.42 -4.56
N PHE A 142 -15.24 -3.53 -4.02
CA PHE A 142 -14.13 -2.94 -4.74
C PHE A 142 -13.09 -3.97 -5.19
N ILE A 143 -12.68 -4.90 -4.31
CA ILE A 143 -11.73 -5.97 -4.64
C ILE A 143 -12.32 -6.88 -5.72
N THR A 144 -13.58 -7.27 -5.59
CA THR A 144 -14.28 -8.11 -6.58
C THR A 144 -14.38 -7.40 -7.94
N TYR A 145 -14.68 -6.10 -7.95
CA TYR A 145 -14.72 -5.29 -9.16
C TYR A 145 -13.37 -5.29 -9.89
N CYS A 146 -12.28 -5.09 -9.15
CA CYS A 146 -10.92 -5.08 -9.69
C CYS A 146 -10.51 -6.47 -10.21
N ALA A 147 -10.75 -7.52 -9.43
CA ALA A 147 -10.40 -8.89 -9.80
C ALA A 147 -11.15 -9.37 -11.06
N GLY A 148 -12.44 -9.05 -11.18
CA GLY A 148 -13.24 -9.43 -12.34
C GLY A 148 -12.88 -8.70 -13.64
N ARG A 149 -12.04 -7.65 -13.59
CA ARG A 149 -11.65 -6.82 -14.74
C ARG A 149 -10.13 -6.73 -14.94
N ASP A 150 -9.37 -7.47 -14.14
CA ASP A 150 -7.90 -7.41 -14.10
C ASP A 150 -7.35 -5.98 -13.91
N ILE A 151 -8.03 -5.19 -13.08
CA ILE A 151 -7.64 -3.81 -12.79
C ILE A 151 -6.68 -3.81 -11.59
N PRO A 152 -5.40 -3.44 -11.76
CA PRO A 152 -4.50 -3.31 -10.64
C PRO A 152 -4.91 -2.15 -9.75
N PHE A 153 -4.68 -2.29 -8.46
CA PHE A 153 -5.05 -1.27 -7.49
C PHE A 153 -4.05 -1.16 -6.35
N LYS A 154 -4.12 -0.03 -5.63
CA LYS A 154 -3.43 0.21 -4.37
C LYS A 154 -4.43 0.51 -3.27
N ALA A 155 -4.03 0.24 -2.03
CA ALA A 155 -4.76 0.69 -0.86
C ALA A 155 -3.94 1.75 -0.11
N THR A 156 -4.60 2.68 0.57
CA THR A 156 -3.90 3.70 1.37
C THR A 156 -4.62 3.98 2.67
N ALA A 157 -3.87 4.43 3.67
CA ALA A 157 -4.34 4.80 5.01
C ALA A 157 -5.02 3.67 5.81
N GLY A 158 -4.86 3.68 7.13
CA GLY A 158 -5.63 2.82 8.04
C GLY A 158 -5.14 1.37 8.19
N LEU A 159 -4.22 0.89 7.35
CA LEU A 159 -3.71 -0.49 7.34
C LEU A 159 -2.46 -0.70 8.22
N HIS A 160 -2.49 -0.24 9.48
CA HIS A 160 -1.29 -0.25 10.34
C HIS A 160 -1.03 -1.58 11.05
N ASN A 161 -2.01 -2.50 11.04
CA ASN A 161 -1.88 -3.79 11.71
C ASN A 161 -2.19 -4.92 10.72
N ALA A 162 -1.61 -6.09 10.94
CA ALA A 162 -1.84 -7.26 10.10
C ALA A 162 -3.31 -7.66 10.13
N VAL A 163 -3.91 -7.71 11.33
CA VAL A 163 -5.26 -8.22 11.54
C VAL A 163 -6.24 -7.09 11.85
N ARG A 164 -7.44 -7.22 11.29
CA ARG A 164 -8.60 -6.37 11.55
C ARG A 164 -8.86 -6.26 13.05
N HIS A 165 -9.15 -5.06 13.53
CA HIS A 165 -9.49 -4.81 14.93
C HIS A 165 -10.41 -3.60 15.07
N PHE A 166 -11.19 -3.56 16.14
CA PHE A 166 -11.99 -2.39 16.49
C PHE A 166 -11.10 -1.31 17.09
N HIS A 167 -11.27 -0.05 16.68
CA HIS A 167 -10.54 1.11 17.22
C HIS A 167 -11.46 1.99 18.06
N PRO A 168 -11.46 1.85 19.41
CA PRO A 168 -12.45 2.49 20.27
C PRO A 168 -12.54 4.00 20.12
N ALA A 169 -11.40 4.69 19.98
CA ALA A 169 -11.39 6.15 19.86
C ALA A 169 -11.99 6.68 18.54
N LEU A 170 -12.06 5.85 17.50
CA LEU A 170 -12.69 6.21 16.23
C LEU A 170 -14.12 5.67 16.13
N GLY A 171 -14.52 4.75 17.02
CA GLY A 171 -15.80 4.05 16.93
C GLY A 171 -15.95 3.23 15.65
N ALA A 172 -14.84 2.76 15.06
CA ALA A 172 -14.84 2.10 13.76
C ALA A 172 -13.89 0.89 13.75
N ASP A 173 -14.20 -0.09 12.91
CA ASP A 173 -13.29 -1.18 12.61
C ASP A 173 -12.20 -0.74 11.64
N ARG A 174 -10.96 -1.12 11.93
CA ARG A 174 -9.82 -0.94 11.05
C ARG A 174 -9.53 -2.23 10.32
N HIS A 175 -9.30 -2.13 9.02
CA HIS A 175 -8.88 -3.27 8.20
C HIS A 175 -7.43 -3.66 8.53
N GLY A 176 -7.15 -4.95 8.48
CA GLY A 176 -5.79 -5.47 8.55
C GLY A 176 -5.17 -5.61 7.16
N PHE A 177 -3.88 -5.36 7.00
CA PHE A 177 -3.21 -5.57 5.71
C PHE A 177 -3.13 -7.06 5.32
N LEU A 178 -3.09 -7.97 6.31
CA LEU A 178 -3.17 -9.42 6.08
C LEU A 178 -4.57 -9.80 5.61
N ASN A 179 -5.63 -9.25 6.23
CA ASN A 179 -6.99 -9.43 5.75
C ASN A 179 -7.12 -8.96 4.30
N LEU A 180 -6.58 -7.78 3.96
CA LEU A 180 -6.63 -7.23 2.61
C LEU A 180 -5.97 -8.16 1.59
N VAL A 181 -4.72 -8.60 1.82
CA VAL A 181 -4.01 -9.42 0.84
C VAL A 181 -4.68 -10.80 0.66
N LEU A 182 -5.18 -11.40 1.74
CA LEU A 182 -5.90 -12.68 1.67
C LEU A 182 -7.28 -12.56 1.04
N ALA A 183 -7.95 -11.42 1.22
CA ALA A 183 -9.21 -11.12 0.53
C ALA A 183 -8.99 -11.00 -0.99
N VAL A 184 -7.87 -10.42 -1.43
CA VAL A 184 -7.50 -10.41 -2.85
C VAL A 184 -7.23 -11.83 -3.35
N CYS A 185 -6.54 -12.67 -2.57
CA CYS A 185 -6.37 -14.10 -2.90
C CYS A 185 -7.73 -14.81 -3.07
N ALA A 186 -8.69 -14.55 -2.18
CA ALA A 186 -10.03 -15.10 -2.29
C ALA A 186 -10.73 -14.65 -3.59
N ALA A 187 -10.68 -13.35 -3.90
CA ALA A 187 -11.32 -12.80 -5.08
C ALA A 187 -10.73 -13.33 -6.39
N VAL A 188 -9.40 -13.50 -6.50
CA VAL A 188 -8.80 -14.10 -7.70
C VAL A 188 -9.15 -15.58 -7.86
N GLU A 189 -9.49 -16.28 -6.78
CA GLU A 189 -10.02 -17.65 -6.84
C GLU A 189 -11.54 -17.69 -7.08
N GLY A 190 -12.19 -16.54 -7.32
CA GLY A 190 -13.63 -16.45 -7.53
C GLY A 190 -14.45 -16.62 -6.25
N ARG A 191 -13.82 -16.51 -5.07
CA ARG A 191 -14.48 -16.59 -3.76
C ARG A 191 -14.82 -15.18 -3.25
N ASP A 192 -15.81 -15.10 -2.37
CA ASP A 192 -16.18 -13.83 -1.71
C ASP A 192 -15.04 -13.35 -0.79
N PRO A 193 -14.49 -12.13 -0.99
CA PRO A 193 -13.47 -11.55 -0.12
C PRO A 193 -13.99 -11.13 1.26
N VAL A 194 -15.30 -10.88 1.40
CA VAL A 194 -15.89 -10.23 2.58
C VAL A 194 -15.69 -11.01 3.90
N PRO A 195 -15.85 -12.34 3.96
CA PRO A 195 -15.57 -13.11 5.18
C PRO A 195 -14.13 -12.94 5.67
N VAL A 196 -13.16 -12.95 4.75
CA VAL A 196 -11.74 -12.74 5.07
C VAL A 196 -11.50 -11.33 5.58
N LEU A 197 -12.14 -10.31 4.97
CA LEU A 197 -12.06 -8.92 5.44
C LEU A 197 -12.69 -8.70 6.82
N ARG A 198 -13.66 -9.53 7.22
CA ARG A 198 -14.34 -9.44 8.52
C ARG A 198 -13.64 -10.23 9.63
N SER A 199 -12.82 -11.21 9.28
CA SER A 199 -12.17 -12.08 10.28
C SER A 199 -11.23 -11.30 11.20
N THR A 200 -11.37 -11.54 12.50
CA THR A 200 -10.44 -11.13 13.54
C THR A 200 -9.70 -12.33 14.14
N ASP A 201 -9.89 -13.53 13.58
CA ASP A 201 -9.22 -14.76 14.02
C ASP A 201 -7.81 -14.81 13.42
N VAL A 202 -6.84 -14.49 14.27
CA VAL A 202 -5.42 -14.52 13.91
C VAL A 202 -4.96 -15.90 13.43
N GLY A 203 -5.40 -16.97 14.10
CA GLY A 203 -5.00 -18.33 13.78
C GLY A 203 -5.57 -18.79 12.44
N GLU A 204 -6.81 -18.44 12.14
CA GLU A 204 -7.42 -18.64 10.82
C GLU A 204 -6.63 -17.92 9.72
N LEU A 205 -6.35 -16.63 9.88
CA LEU A 205 -5.65 -15.82 8.87
C LEU A 205 -4.21 -16.33 8.63
N VAL A 206 -3.50 -16.76 9.68
CA VAL A 206 -2.17 -17.37 9.53
C VAL A 206 -2.24 -18.68 8.76
N ARG A 207 -3.22 -19.56 9.06
CA ARG A 207 -3.42 -20.81 8.31
C ARG A 207 -3.75 -20.52 6.84
N LEU A 208 -4.64 -19.57 6.57
CA LEU A 208 -4.99 -19.15 5.22
C LEU A 208 -3.76 -18.63 4.48
N ALA A 209 -2.96 -17.76 5.09
CA ALA A 209 -1.75 -17.22 4.49
C ALA A 209 -0.74 -18.30 4.10
N ARG A 210 -0.50 -19.28 4.98
CA ARG A 210 0.42 -20.40 4.70
C ARG A 210 -0.10 -21.35 3.61
N ALA A 211 -1.40 -21.41 3.40
CA ALA A 211 -2.04 -22.26 2.42
C ALA A 211 -2.21 -21.59 1.04
N VAL A 212 -1.88 -20.31 0.86
CA VAL A 212 -1.99 -19.63 -0.44
C VAL A 212 -1.04 -20.26 -1.45
N PRO A 213 -1.53 -20.83 -2.57
CA PRO A 213 -0.68 -21.34 -3.64
C PRO A 213 0.12 -20.23 -4.34
N ASP A 214 1.30 -20.54 -4.87
CA ASP A 214 2.16 -19.54 -5.52
C ASP A 214 1.50 -18.86 -6.73
N ASP A 215 0.67 -19.59 -7.50
CA ASP A 215 -0.11 -18.99 -8.60
C ASP A 215 -1.14 -17.98 -8.09
N THR A 216 -1.90 -18.32 -7.04
CA THR A 216 -2.85 -17.42 -6.39
C THR A 216 -2.12 -16.18 -5.84
N ALA A 217 -0.97 -16.36 -5.18
CA ALA A 217 -0.17 -15.26 -4.68
C ALA A 217 0.29 -14.35 -5.84
N GLY A 218 0.79 -14.93 -6.94
CA GLY A 218 1.21 -14.18 -8.13
C GLY A 218 0.06 -13.38 -8.76
N ARG A 219 -1.12 -13.99 -8.90
CA ARG A 219 -2.34 -13.32 -9.42
C ARG A 219 -2.79 -12.20 -8.49
N ALA A 220 -2.84 -12.46 -7.18
CA ALA A 220 -3.23 -11.48 -6.19
C ALA A 220 -2.28 -10.27 -6.15
N ARG A 221 -0.96 -10.50 -6.29
CA ARG A 221 0.06 -9.45 -6.30
C ARG A 221 0.19 -8.70 -7.64
N ARG A 222 -0.32 -9.26 -8.74
CA ARG A 222 -0.53 -8.47 -9.98
C ARG A 222 -1.66 -7.45 -9.82
N LEU A 223 -2.71 -7.81 -9.06
CA LEU A 223 -3.83 -6.91 -8.78
C LEU A 223 -3.51 -5.90 -7.68
N LEU A 224 -3.25 -6.37 -6.44
CA LEU A 224 -2.85 -5.49 -5.36
C LEU A 224 -1.40 -5.11 -5.59
N VAL A 225 -1.13 -3.89 -6.06
CA VAL A 225 0.24 -3.47 -6.37
C VAL A 225 1.01 -3.18 -5.10
N SER A 226 0.41 -2.44 -4.16
CA SER A 226 0.98 -2.18 -2.83
C SER A 226 -0.04 -1.44 -1.97
N TYR A 227 0.33 -1.17 -0.72
CA TYR A 227 -0.34 -0.16 0.10
C TYR A 227 0.67 0.77 0.77
N GLY A 228 0.26 2.01 1.05
CA GLY A 228 1.09 2.98 1.77
C GLY A 228 1.00 2.83 3.28
N SER A 229 2.15 2.83 3.96
CA SER A 229 2.22 2.82 5.43
C SER A 229 3.08 3.97 5.96
N CYS A 230 2.61 4.67 6.99
CA CYS A 230 3.39 5.72 7.65
C CYS A 230 4.55 5.16 8.49
N SER A 231 4.48 3.87 8.84
CA SER A 231 5.54 3.08 9.49
C SER A 231 5.96 1.93 8.58
N THR A 232 7.22 1.87 8.20
CA THR A 232 7.78 0.80 7.38
C THR A 232 8.14 -0.44 8.19
N SER A 233 8.44 -0.29 9.50
CA SER A 233 8.80 -1.42 10.37
C SER A 233 7.58 -2.20 10.86
N THR A 234 6.48 -1.52 11.19
CA THR A 234 5.30 -2.17 11.82
C THR A 234 4.72 -3.33 10.99
N PRO A 235 4.55 -3.24 9.66
CA PRO A 235 4.09 -4.40 8.88
C PRO A 235 5.06 -5.59 8.92
N ILE A 236 6.37 -5.32 9.00
CA ILE A 236 7.41 -6.36 9.08
C ILE A 236 7.35 -7.02 10.46
N GLU A 237 7.29 -6.21 11.53
CA GLU A 237 7.16 -6.68 12.92
C GLU A 237 5.92 -7.56 13.10
N ASP A 238 4.77 -7.13 12.58
CA ASP A 238 3.53 -7.92 12.64
C ASP A 238 3.68 -9.25 11.87
N LEU A 239 4.28 -9.24 10.68
CA LEU A 239 4.51 -10.48 9.91
C LEU A 239 5.49 -11.43 10.61
N LEU A 240 6.52 -10.90 11.27
CA LEU A 240 7.47 -11.68 12.09
C LEU A 240 6.78 -12.28 13.31
N ALA A 241 5.98 -11.49 14.03
CA ALA A 241 5.23 -11.94 15.20
C ALA A 241 4.22 -13.05 14.85
N LEU A 242 3.65 -13.00 13.64
CA LEU A 242 2.77 -14.05 13.10
C LEU A 242 3.54 -15.26 12.51
N GLY A 243 4.87 -15.19 12.45
CA GLY A 243 5.74 -16.21 11.85
C GLY A 243 5.52 -16.40 10.34
N LEU A 244 4.94 -15.40 9.67
CA LEU A 244 4.63 -15.44 8.23
C LEU A 244 5.83 -15.09 7.36
N ILE A 245 6.83 -14.44 7.94
CA ILE A 245 8.16 -14.24 7.37
C ILE A 245 9.23 -14.62 8.41
N THR A 246 10.45 -14.84 7.95
CA THR A 246 11.63 -15.02 8.80
C THR A 246 12.42 -13.72 8.87
N GLY A 247 13.00 -13.40 10.03
CA GLY A 247 13.94 -12.29 10.14
C GLY A 247 15.17 -12.55 9.29
N THR A 248 15.78 -11.49 8.74
CA THR A 248 17.11 -11.61 8.14
C THR A 248 18.08 -11.99 9.25
N THR A 249 18.72 -13.14 9.14
CA THR A 249 19.79 -13.58 10.04
C THR A 249 20.98 -12.64 9.92
N ALA A 250 20.98 -11.56 10.70
CA ALA A 250 22.16 -10.73 10.95
C ALA A 250 22.46 -10.56 12.47
N ASP A 251 21.54 -10.96 13.36
CA ASP A 251 21.67 -10.72 14.82
C ASP A 251 21.76 -12.01 15.67
N VAL A 252 22.35 -13.11 15.15
CA VAL A 252 22.53 -14.36 15.93
C VAL A 252 24.01 -14.79 16.06
N GLU A 253 24.98 -14.01 15.57
CA GLU A 253 26.42 -14.32 15.74
C GLU A 253 27.14 -13.48 16.80
N GLU A 254 26.43 -12.97 17.82
CA GLU A 254 27.07 -12.60 19.10
C GLU A 254 26.48 -13.45 20.22
N ASN A 255 26.95 -14.70 20.31
CA ASN A 255 27.17 -15.45 21.56
C ASN A 255 27.66 -16.87 21.23
N VAL A 256 28.97 -17.00 20.98
CA VAL A 256 29.75 -18.19 21.34
C VAL A 256 31.04 -17.73 21.99
#